data_AF-A0A6N6TEB4-F1
#
_entry.id   AF-A0A6N6TEB4-F1
#
_cell.length_a   1.000
_cell.length_b   1.000
_cell.length_c   1.000
_cell.angle_alpha   90.00
_cell.angle_beta   90.00
_cell.angle_gamma   90.00
#
_symmetry.space_group_name_H-M   'P 1'
#
loop_
_entity.id
_entity.type
_entity.pdbx_description
1 polymer ?
#
loop_
_entity_poly.entity_id
_entity_poly.type
_entity_poly.pdbx_seq_one_letter_code
_entity_poly.pdbx_strand_id
1 'polypeptide(L)'
;MPVPAFDPASLSKYATDRSIRRGEDYFGSGAVETLVLRGDELEADVEGNAPRPYRVWIEFGARGVTDATCTCPYEYGGWCKHIVATLLAYAKQPDAVEIRSPLAEKLAALDRSQLQALLLELADRIPRLSDMIEATLPYVTFTGPTGAAAPMAALVDTRALRPSVRNAMRSRGGWDEDYSEDGYGVVDDIVELAEQAQPALDAGHGRAALAILEAVTDEFSKHWKMLEETGEETSTFFDGTASLWIEALLDPSLSADECEQWAGRLADWVEDFDESAAEPLENLQIVVRQGWDDPSLGAILCGEDPPGGLWGADPPPYDWRVQVSQARLRILARTGQDEAYLHLARAEKQYDLYALHLLQLGRVEEATRAGLEQPLSDAGALELVKGLYEHGEIEPAFQVAEHSLQRLDTRARQDEEFSTVAERMSEFGLDDSHPQSELAAWLRDRAAAHGQIERARAAGIIAFRTAPGLAAYQRVKQLAEADWPDLRKELLDFLRREARVSNETKIEIFLYENLVEDAIGATERYTSPRTLARVMDAAVNRQPQWVIAQARRQAEPIMDGAQSAHYEDAVLWLGKVKQAHEALGQQAEWRGYLVALRQKHQRKYKLMPLLKTL
;
A
#
# COMPACT_ATOMS: atom_id res chain seq x y z
N MET A 1 38.57 8.56 0.39
CA MET A 1 37.56 9.57 0.77
C MET A 1 37.41 9.58 2.29
N PRO A 2 37.01 10.68 2.94
CA PRO A 2 36.75 10.65 4.38
C PRO A 2 35.58 9.70 4.68
N VAL A 3 35.75 8.87 5.69
CA VAL A 3 34.73 7.93 6.19
C VAL A 3 33.53 8.75 6.72
N PRO A 4 32.27 8.44 6.34
CA PRO A 4 31.10 9.17 6.81
C PRO A 4 31.01 9.16 8.35
N ALA A 5 30.90 10.33 8.98
CA ALA A 5 30.79 10.39 10.43
C ALA A 5 29.33 10.16 10.87
N PHE A 6 29.12 9.28 11.85
CA PHE A 6 27.83 9.06 12.48
C PHE A 6 27.89 9.38 13.98
N ASP A 7 26.93 10.15 14.49
CA ASP A 7 26.78 10.45 15.91
C ASP A 7 25.72 9.53 16.54
N PRO A 8 26.11 8.61 17.46
CA PRO A 8 25.17 7.74 18.15
C PRO A 8 24.04 8.45 18.90
N ALA A 9 24.24 9.72 19.33
CA ALA A 9 23.18 10.47 20.00
C ALA A 9 21.96 10.74 19.08
N SER A 10 22.18 10.71 17.76
CA SER A 10 21.12 10.90 16.76
C SER A 10 20.17 9.71 16.64
N LEU A 11 20.50 8.53 17.18
CA LEU A 11 19.66 7.33 17.13
C LEU A 11 18.25 7.56 17.72
N SER A 12 18.14 8.40 18.76
CA SER A 12 16.86 8.79 19.38
C SER A 12 15.86 9.47 18.42
N LYS A 13 16.33 9.96 17.27
CA LYS A 13 15.48 10.56 16.24
C LYS A 13 14.85 9.52 15.30
N TYR A 14 15.45 8.34 15.20
CA TYR A 14 15.14 7.34 14.18
C TYR A 14 14.70 6.00 14.76
N ALA A 15 15.09 5.69 16.00
CA ALA A 15 14.77 4.45 16.69
C ALA A 15 14.08 4.73 18.02
N THR A 16 13.17 3.85 18.43
CA THR A 16 12.55 3.91 19.76
C THR A 16 13.57 3.60 20.86
N ASP A 17 13.38 4.11 22.07
CA ASP A 17 14.24 3.81 23.23
C ASP A 17 14.41 2.29 23.47
N ARG A 18 13.37 1.51 23.15
CA ARG A 18 13.40 0.04 23.24
C ARG A 18 14.31 -0.58 22.17
N SER A 19 14.23 -0.13 20.93
CA SER A 19 15.11 -0.58 19.85
C SER A 19 16.56 -0.17 20.11
N ILE A 20 16.77 1.02 20.69
CA ILE A 20 18.10 1.51 21.06
C ILE A 20 18.74 0.61 22.12
N ARG A 21 18.06 0.37 23.25
CA ARG A 21 18.58 -0.49 24.32
C ARG A 21 18.91 -1.89 23.82
N ARG A 22 18.03 -2.50 23.03
CA ARG A 22 18.29 -3.82 22.45
C ARG A 22 19.42 -3.79 21.43
N GLY A 23 19.58 -2.71 20.67
CA GLY A 23 20.71 -2.55 19.76
C GLY A 23 22.03 -2.41 20.51
N GLU A 24 22.04 -1.72 21.66
CA GLU A 24 23.18 -1.67 22.57
C GLU A 24 23.53 -3.06 23.13
N ASP A 25 22.53 -3.87 23.46
CA ASP A 25 22.74 -5.26 23.91
C ASP A 25 23.39 -6.12 22.81
N TYR A 26 22.89 -6.03 21.56
CA TYR A 26 23.44 -6.78 20.41
C TYR A 26 24.85 -6.32 20.03
N PHE A 27 25.10 -5.01 20.09
CA PHE A 27 26.45 -4.48 19.93
C PHE A 27 27.37 -4.97 21.04
N GLY A 28 26.90 -4.94 22.30
CA GLY A 28 27.66 -5.38 23.47
C GLY A 28 27.97 -6.87 23.49
N SER A 29 27.12 -7.71 22.88
CA SER A 29 27.32 -9.15 22.75
C SER A 29 28.21 -9.54 21.56
N GLY A 30 28.62 -8.57 20.73
CA GLY A 30 29.41 -8.84 19.52
C GLY A 30 28.61 -9.51 18.40
N ALA A 31 27.30 -9.27 18.33
CA ALA A 31 26.42 -9.89 17.33
C ALA A 31 26.62 -9.35 15.91
N VAL A 32 27.41 -8.29 15.71
CA VAL A 32 27.74 -7.77 14.38
C VAL A 32 28.99 -8.50 13.87
N GLU A 33 28.80 -9.44 12.95
CA GLU A 33 29.85 -10.35 12.49
C GLU A 33 30.71 -9.74 11.38
N THR A 34 30.06 -9.06 10.42
CA THR A 34 30.72 -8.40 9.29
C THR A 34 30.30 -6.94 9.23
N LEU A 35 31.23 -6.06 8.84
CA LEU A 35 30.98 -4.63 8.72
C LEU A 35 31.83 -4.06 7.59
N VAL A 36 31.21 -3.82 6.44
CA VAL A 36 31.90 -3.44 5.20
C VAL A 36 31.38 -2.10 4.70
N LEU A 37 32.28 -1.14 4.50
CA LEU A 37 31.95 0.17 3.94
C LEU A 37 32.43 0.26 2.49
N ARG A 38 31.52 0.60 1.57
CA ARG A 38 31.78 0.83 0.15
C ARG A 38 31.29 2.24 -0.24
N GLY A 39 32.21 3.21 -0.23
CA GLY A 39 31.83 4.61 -0.46
C GLY A 39 31.02 5.15 0.70
N ASP A 40 29.74 5.45 0.46
CA ASP A 40 28.73 5.90 1.40
C ASP A 40 27.74 4.81 1.84
N GLU A 41 27.92 3.58 1.38
CA GLU A 41 27.07 2.44 1.74
C GLU A 41 27.78 1.52 2.75
N LEU A 42 27.13 1.27 3.88
CA LEU A 42 27.59 0.37 4.93
C LEU A 42 26.69 -0.87 4.98
N GLU A 43 27.33 -2.02 4.93
CA GLU A 43 26.69 -3.32 4.95
C GLU A 43 27.18 -4.14 6.15
N ALA A 44 26.27 -4.84 6.82
CA ALA A 44 26.61 -5.71 7.95
C ALA A 44 25.74 -6.97 8.02
N ASP A 45 26.35 -8.05 8.52
CA ASP A 45 25.65 -9.25 8.97
C ASP A 45 25.54 -9.23 10.50
N VAL A 46 24.33 -9.38 11.01
CA VAL A 46 24.00 -9.29 12.44
C VAL A 46 23.32 -10.57 12.91
N GLU A 47 23.98 -11.33 13.78
CA GLU A 47 23.46 -12.53 14.40
C GLU A 47 22.18 -12.22 15.20
N GLY A 48 21.18 -13.10 15.13
CA GLY A 48 19.94 -12.95 15.86
C GLY A 48 19.20 -14.27 16.00
N ASN A 49 17.88 -14.22 16.19
CA ASN A 49 17.09 -15.44 16.49
C ASN A 49 16.81 -16.33 15.27
N ALA A 50 17.17 -15.88 14.05
CA ALA A 50 16.98 -16.66 12.83
C ALA A 50 18.17 -17.63 12.60
N PRO A 51 17.98 -18.73 11.85
CA PRO A 51 19.05 -19.66 11.51
C PRO A 51 20.21 -19.07 10.70
N ARG A 52 20.00 -17.90 10.08
CA ARG A 52 21.02 -17.12 9.35
C ARG A 52 21.08 -15.70 9.90
N PRO A 53 22.25 -15.03 9.88
CA PRO A 53 22.36 -13.63 10.27
C PRO A 53 21.42 -12.72 9.47
N TYR A 54 20.92 -11.67 10.12
CA TYR A 54 20.15 -10.62 9.46
C TYR A 54 21.10 -9.68 8.73
N ARG A 55 20.74 -9.27 7.52
CA ARG A 55 21.56 -8.36 6.72
C ARG A 55 21.03 -6.94 6.85
N VAL A 56 21.96 -5.99 7.00
CA VAL A 56 21.68 -4.58 7.24
C VAL A 56 22.38 -3.75 6.18
N TRP A 57 21.65 -2.81 5.58
CA TRP A 57 22.16 -1.83 4.63
C TRP A 57 21.89 -0.42 5.15
N ILE A 58 22.89 0.45 5.08
CA ILE A 58 22.82 1.83 5.55
C ILE A 58 23.48 2.75 4.54
N GLU A 59 22.75 3.76 4.08
CA GLU A 59 23.28 4.78 3.18
C GLU A 59 23.59 6.08 3.93
N PHE A 60 24.73 6.69 3.63
CA PHE A 60 25.16 7.96 4.22
C PHE A 60 25.11 9.12 3.22
N GLY A 61 24.31 10.14 3.52
CA GLY A 61 24.36 11.43 2.82
C GLY A 61 25.29 12.45 3.47
N ALA A 62 25.37 13.64 2.88
CA ALA A 62 26.19 14.75 3.37
C ALA A 62 25.82 15.26 4.79
N ARG A 63 24.67 14.85 5.35
CA ARG A 63 24.15 15.27 6.65
C ARG A 63 23.86 14.12 7.63
N GLY A 64 24.32 12.90 7.33
CA GLY A 64 24.08 11.70 8.14
C GLY A 64 23.44 10.57 7.35
N VAL A 65 22.82 9.60 8.04
CA VAL A 65 22.14 8.46 7.41
C VAL A 65 20.93 8.95 6.60
N THR A 66 20.86 8.57 5.33
CA THR A 66 19.74 8.88 4.42
C THR A 66 18.71 7.76 4.37
N ASP A 67 19.18 6.51 4.41
CA ASP A 67 18.32 5.34 4.46
C ASP A 67 18.96 4.21 5.28
N ALA A 68 18.12 3.34 5.86
CA ALA A 68 18.57 2.15 6.56
C ALA A 68 17.53 1.02 6.52
N THR A 69 17.94 -0.13 5.99
CA THR A 69 17.08 -1.31 5.81
C THR A 69 17.67 -2.53 6.51
N CYS A 70 16.82 -3.44 6.97
CA CYS A 70 17.26 -4.71 7.55
C CYS A 70 16.30 -5.84 7.19
N THR A 71 16.81 -7.04 6.93
CA THR A 71 16.01 -8.23 6.58
C THR A 71 15.20 -8.82 7.75
N CYS A 72 15.11 -8.14 8.90
CA CYS A 72 14.35 -8.65 10.03
C CYS A 72 12.86 -8.30 9.93
N PRO A 73 11.95 -9.18 10.38
CA PRO A 73 10.49 -8.98 10.28
C PRO A 73 9.98 -7.98 11.35
N TYR A 74 10.52 -6.78 11.37
CA TYR A 74 10.25 -5.75 12.39
C TYR A 74 9.33 -4.67 11.82
N GLU A 75 8.11 -4.54 12.36
CA GLU A 75 7.08 -3.62 11.86
C GLU A 75 6.66 -2.54 12.87
N TYR A 76 7.40 -2.39 13.99
CA TYR A 76 6.97 -1.54 15.12
C TYR A 76 7.36 -0.04 15.01
N GLY A 77 7.69 0.42 13.79
CA GLY A 77 8.06 1.82 13.49
C GLY A 77 9.47 2.24 13.96
N GLY A 78 10.20 2.94 13.07
CA GLY A 78 11.59 3.37 13.29
C GLY A 78 12.62 2.25 13.07
N TRP A 79 13.90 2.54 13.28
CA TRP A 79 14.98 1.58 13.04
C TRP A 79 14.99 0.44 14.05
N CYS A 80 15.17 -0.77 13.54
CA CYS A 80 15.23 -1.99 14.34
C CYS A 80 16.55 -2.07 15.14
N LYS A 81 16.59 -2.96 16.12
CA LYS A 81 17.77 -3.19 16.96
C LYS A 81 19.04 -3.60 16.18
N HIS A 82 18.91 -4.25 15.02
CA HIS A 82 20.07 -4.68 14.20
C HIS A 82 20.70 -3.48 13.46
N ILE A 83 19.87 -2.56 12.94
CA ILE A 83 20.32 -1.29 12.37
C ILE A 83 21.04 -0.47 13.45
N VAL A 84 20.45 -0.39 14.65
CA VAL A 84 21.10 0.31 15.77
C VAL A 84 22.44 -0.33 16.15
N ALA A 85 22.50 -1.66 16.28
CA ALA A 85 23.74 -2.37 16.60
C ALA A 85 24.83 -2.13 15.56
N THR A 86 24.46 -2.11 14.27
CA THR A 86 25.35 -1.83 13.14
C THR A 86 25.92 -0.41 13.21
N LEU A 87 25.08 0.60 13.44
CA LEU A 87 25.51 2.00 13.56
C LEU A 87 26.38 2.24 14.81
N LEU A 88 26.09 1.54 15.91
CA LEU A 88 26.92 1.59 17.11
C LEU A 88 28.28 0.93 16.88
N ALA A 89 28.33 -0.22 16.19
CA ALA A 89 29.57 -0.87 15.80
C ALA A 89 30.42 0.04 14.90
N TYR A 90 29.79 0.64 13.89
CA TYR A 90 30.44 1.60 13.00
C TYR A 90 31.02 2.82 13.74
N ALA A 91 30.26 3.43 14.65
CA ALA A 91 30.70 4.62 15.37
C ALA A 91 31.73 4.35 16.47
N LYS A 92 31.65 3.20 17.14
CA LYS A 92 32.46 2.88 18.32
C LYS A 92 33.65 1.97 18.03
N GLN A 93 33.65 1.25 16.90
CA GLN A 93 34.72 0.34 16.48
C GLN A 93 35.14 0.62 15.03
N PRO A 94 35.71 1.80 14.73
CA PRO A 94 36.09 2.17 13.37
C PRO A 94 37.15 1.23 12.77
N ASP A 95 37.99 0.60 13.60
CA ASP A 95 39.01 -0.36 13.16
C ASP A 95 38.42 -1.71 12.70
N ALA A 96 37.16 -2.01 13.05
CA ALA A 96 36.45 -3.21 12.61
C ALA A 96 35.77 -3.03 11.24
N VAL A 97 35.72 -1.79 10.72
CA VAL A 97 35.09 -1.48 9.43
C VAL A 97 36.04 -1.82 8.30
N GLU A 98 35.67 -2.80 7.48
CA GLU A 98 36.43 -3.15 6.29
C GLU A 98 36.08 -2.18 5.15
N ILE A 99 37.01 -1.26 4.83
CA ILE A 99 36.83 -0.31 3.74
C ILE A 99 37.18 -0.98 2.41
N ARG A 100 36.20 -1.14 1.52
CA ARG A 100 36.38 -1.70 0.18
C ARG A 100 36.03 -0.66 -0.87
N SER A 101 36.80 -0.59 -1.96
CA SER A 101 36.40 0.23 -3.12
C SER A 101 35.06 -0.25 -3.67
N PRO A 102 34.15 0.66 -4.07
CA PRO A 102 32.89 0.32 -4.70
C PRO A 102 33.10 -0.64 -5.87
N LEU A 103 32.18 -1.58 -6.05
CA LEU A 103 32.26 -2.53 -7.15
C LEU A 103 32.31 -1.79 -8.50
N ALA A 104 31.53 -0.73 -8.66
CA ALA A 104 31.51 0.12 -9.85
C ALA A 104 32.90 0.68 -10.22
N GLU A 105 33.72 1.09 -9.25
CA GLU A 105 35.08 1.60 -9.49
C GLU A 105 36.01 0.48 -9.98
N LYS A 106 35.88 -0.72 -9.38
CA LYS A 106 36.65 -1.90 -9.82
C LYS A 106 36.24 -2.36 -11.21
N LEU A 107 34.95 -2.29 -11.53
CA LEU A 107 34.41 -2.64 -12.85
C LEU A 107 34.75 -1.57 -13.90
N ALA A 108 34.78 -0.28 -13.54
CA ALA A 108 35.15 0.82 -14.44
C ALA A 108 36.62 0.78 -14.87
N ALA A 109 37.48 0.10 -14.10
CA ALA A 109 38.87 -0.16 -14.48
C ALA A 109 39.01 -1.28 -15.53
N LEU A 110 37.94 -2.04 -15.81
CA LEU A 110 37.93 -3.11 -16.81
C LEU A 110 37.44 -2.57 -18.16
N ASP A 111 38.10 -2.99 -19.24
CA ASP A 111 37.57 -2.75 -20.58
C ASP A 111 36.40 -3.70 -20.91
N ARG A 112 35.73 -3.44 -22.04
CA ARG A 112 34.56 -4.23 -22.48
C ARG A 112 34.85 -5.72 -22.58
N SER A 113 36.05 -6.10 -23.07
CA SER A 113 36.41 -7.49 -23.26
C SER A 113 36.68 -8.20 -21.93
N GLN A 114 37.31 -7.49 -20.99
CA GLN A 114 37.57 -7.97 -19.64
C GLN A 114 36.29 -8.11 -18.82
N LEU A 115 35.36 -7.15 -18.96
CA LEU A 115 34.05 -7.18 -18.30
C LEU A 115 33.20 -8.36 -18.81
N GLN A 116 33.20 -8.58 -20.13
CA GLN A 116 32.48 -9.69 -20.74
C GLN A 116 33.08 -11.04 -20.30
N ALA A 117 34.40 -11.17 -20.27
CA ALA A 117 35.06 -12.38 -19.79
C ALA A 117 34.75 -12.66 -18.31
N LEU A 118 34.74 -11.61 -17.47
CA LEU A 118 34.37 -11.73 -16.05
C LEU A 118 32.92 -12.20 -15.88
N LEU A 119 31.98 -11.64 -16.64
CA LEU A 119 30.56 -12.04 -16.58
C LEU A 119 30.36 -13.50 -17.00
N LEU A 120 31.02 -13.94 -18.07
CA LEU A 120 30.96 -15.34 -18.53
C LEU A 120 31.58 -16.30 -17.51
N GLU A 121 32.70 -15.93 -16.90
CA GLU A 121 33.35 -16.73 -15.84
C GLU A 121 32.47 -16.83 -14.58
N LEU A 122 31.78 -15.75 -14.20
CA LEU A 122 30.86 -15.76 -13.07
C LEU A 122 29.60 -16.60 -13.38
N ALA A 123 29.09 -16.52 -14.61
CA ALA A 123 27.94 -17.30 -15.05
C ALA A 123 28.24 -18.81 -15.07
N ASP A 124 29.46 -19.21 -15.42
CA ASP A 124 29.90 -20.61 -15.37
C ASP A 124 30.03 -21.14 -13.93
N ARG A 125 30.39 -20.26 -12.98
CA ARG A 125 30.61 -20.64 -11.56
C ARG A 125 29.36 -20.57 -10.69
N ILE A 126 28.37 -19.76 -11.05
CA ILE A 126 27.16 -19.53 -10.27
C ILE A 126 25.98 -20.10 -11.06
N PRO A 127 25.44 -21.30 -10.69
CA PRO A 127 24.50 -22.06 -11.50
C PRO A 127 23.16 -21.38 -11.85
N ARG A 128 22.86 -20.21 -11.28
CA ARG A 128 21.65 -19.41 -11.54
C ARG A 128 21.93 -18.03 -12.15
N LEU A 129 23.20 -17.64 -12.27
CA LEU A 129 23.53 -16.29 -12.71
C LEU A 129 23.25 -16.11 -14.21
N SER A 130 23.39 -17.16 -15.02
CA SER A 130 22.96 -17.14 -16.43
C SER A 130 21.47 -16.80 -16.54
N ASP A 131 20.62 -17.51 -15.79
CA ASP A 131 19.17 -17.30 -15.79
C ASP A 131 18.81 -15.88 -15.30
N MET A 132 19.50 -15.37 -14.28
CA MET A 132 19.30 -14.00 -13.79
C MET A 132 19.74 -12.95 -14.82
N ILE A 133 20.86 -13.16 -15.51
CA ILE A 133 21.33 -12.25 -16.57
C ILE A 133 20.33 -12.22 -17.72
N GLU A 134 19.82 -13.38 -18.14
CA GLU A 134 18.80 -13.51 -19.19
C GLU A 134 17.50 -12.82 -18.80
N ALA A 135 17.03 -13.01 -17.57
CA ALA A 135 15.83 -12.36 -17.05
C ALA A 135 15.97 -10.83 -16.92
N THR A 136 17.18 -10.34 -16.63
CA THR A 136 17.42 -8.90 -16.40
C THR A 136 17.74 -8.15 -17.70
N LEU A 137 18.30 -8.82 -18.71
CA LEU A 137 18.74 -8.23 -19.99
C LEU A 137 17.69 -7.33 -20.68
N PRO A 138 16.38 -7.69 -20.73
CA PRO A 138 15.35 -6.87 -21.35
C PRO A 138 15.11 -5.53 -20.65
N TYR A 139 15.40 -5.44 -19.35
CA TYR A 139 15.08 -4.29 -18.49
C TYR A 139 16.26 -3.32 -18.33
N VAL A 140 17.47 -3.71 -18.75
CA VAL A 140 18.66 -2.85 -18.67
C VAL A 140 18.74 -1.96 -19.90
N THR A 141 18.23 -0.73 -19.78
CA THR A 141 18.51 0.33 -20.77
C THR A 141 19.91 0.90 -20.52
N PHE A 142 20.88 0.58 -21.39
CA PHE A 142 22.20 1.20 -21.35
C PHE A 142 22.08 2.68 -21.71
N THR A 143 22.12 3.57 -20.71
CA THR A 143 22.30 5.02 -20.92
C THR A 143 23.76 5.32 -21.25
N GLY A 144 24.19 4.88 -22.43
CA GLY A 144 25.44 5.33 -23.04
C GLY A 144 25.23 6.66 -23.77
N PRO A 145 26.14 7.66 -23.63
CA PRO A 145 26.02 8.90 -24.36
C PRO A 145 26.55 8.71 -25.78
N THR A 146 25.73 8.20 -26.70
CA THR A 146 25.78 8.54 -28.13
C THR A 146 24.56 8.00 -28.86
N GLY A 147 23.77 8.96 -29.35
CA GLY A 147 22.89 8.95 -30.51
C GLY A 147 22.61 7.65 -31.27
N ALA A 148 21.30 7.37 -31.32
CA ALA A 148 20.50 6.74 -32.37
C ALA A 148 19.61 5.67 -31.74
N ALA A 149 18.36 6.05 -31.45
CA ALA A 149 17.31 5.10 -31.13
C ALA A 149 17.17 4.13 -32.31
N ALA A 150 17.66 2.90 -32.12
CA ALA A 150 17.31 1.79 -32.99
C ALA A 150 15.85 1.39 -32.70
N PRO A 151 15.09 0.92 -33.70
CA PRO A 151 13.68 0.61 -33.50
C PRO A 151 13.52 -0.58 -32.57
N MET A 152 12.87 -0.36 -31.42
CA MET A 152 12.44 -1.36 -30.43
C MET A 152 11.44 -2.41 -30.98
N ALA A 153 11.10 -2.35 -32.27
CA ALA A 153 10.14 -3.23 -32.93
C ALA A 153 10.70 -4.60 -33.36
N ALA A 154 11.95 -4.92 -33.03
CA ALA A 154 12.55 -6.22 -33.36
C ALA A 154 13.17 -6.86 -32.12
N LEU A 155 12.68 -8.07 -31.80
CA LEU A 155 13.10 -9.00 -30.75
C LEU A 155 12.47 -8.81 -29.35
N VAL A 156 11.16 -9.03 -29.23
CA VAL A 156 10.73 -9.91 -28.13
C VAL A 156 10.86 -11.33 -28.67
N ASP A 157 11.78 -12.12 -28.11
CA ASP A 157 11.92 -13.53 -28.50
C ASP A 157 10.75 -14.31 -27.90
N THR A 158 9.61 -14.34 -28.60
CA THR A 158 8.44 -15.12 -28.21
C THR A 158 8.75 -16.62 -28.06
N ARG A 159 9.85 -17.10 -28.65
CA ARG A 159 10.35 -18.47 -28.45
C ARG A 159 10.98 -18.66 -27.07
N ALA A 160 11.53 -17.62 -26.45
CA ALA A 160 12.10 -17.66 -25.11
C ALA A 160 11.03 -17.60 -24.00
N LEU A 161 9.85 -17.01 -24.29
CA LEU A 161 8.72 -16.96 -23.35
C LEU A 161 8.18 -18.36 -23.00
N ARG A 162 8.13 -19.29 -23.95
CA ARG A 162 7.64 -20.66 -23.71
C ARG A 162 8.50 -21.44 -22.69
N PRO A 163 9.84 -21.47 -22.79
CA PRO A 163 10.70 -21.94 -21.70
C PRO A 163 10.48 -21.23 -20.37
N SER A 164 10.27 -19.91 -20.35
CA SER A 164 10.03 -19.14 -19.12
C SER A 164 8.73 -19.53 -18.41
N VAL A 165 7.61 -19.66 -19.15
CA VAL A 165 6.33 -20.16 -18.61
C VAL A 165 6.50 -21.55 -18.02
N ARG A 166 7.17 -22.47 -18.73
CA ARG A 166 7.47 -23.82 -18.21
C ARG A 166 8.39 -23.80 -16.98
N ASN A 167 9.29 -22.83 -16.88
CA ASN A 167 10.18 -22.70 -15.73
C ASN A 167 9.44 -22.14 -14.51
N ALA A 168 8.54 -21.18 -14.69
CA ALA A 168 7.64 -20.70 -13.64
C ALA A 168 6.84 -21.87 -13.03
N MET A 169 6.22 -22.69 -13.89
CA MET A 169 5.50 -23.91 -13.48
C MET A 169 6.38 -24.95 -12.75
N ARG A 170 7.68 -25.00 -13.03
CA ARG A 170 8.62 -25.96 -12.40
C ARG A 170 9.28 -25.43 -11.13
N SER A 171 9.40 -24.12 -10.97
CA SER A 171 10.16 -23.50 -9.89
C SER A 171 9.47 -23.62 -8.52
N ARG A 172 8.13 -23.79 -8.50
CA ARG A 172 7.32 -23.95 -7.28
C ARG A 172 6.86 -25.38 -6.99
N GLY A 173 6.98 -26.31 -7.95
CA GLY A 173 6.55 -27.71 -7.80
C GLY A 173 7.47 -28.62 -6.96
N GLY A 174 8.28 -28.05 -6.06
CA GLY A 174 9.29 -28.80 -5.31
C GLY A 174 9.47 -28.31 -3.88
N TRP A 175 8.74 -28.95 -2.96
CA TRP A 175 9.01 -29.02 -1.51
C TRP A 175 8.80 -27.72 -0.72
N ASP A 176 7.57 -27.43 -0.29
CA ASP A 176 7.16 -27.36 1.13
C ASP A 176 5.67 -27.01 1.20
N GLU A 177 4.90 -27.85 1.86
CA GLU A 177 3.44 -27.76 2.03
C GLU A 177 3.07 -26.86 3.22
N ASP A 178 3.90 -25.86 3.54
CA ASP A 178 3.73 -25.03 4.74
C ASP A 178 3.53 -23.56 4.33
N TYR A 179 2.25 -23.16 4.29
CA TYR A 179 1.74 -21.80 4.39
C TYR A 179 2.61 -20.68 3.77
N SER A 180 2.51 -20.46 2.46
CA SER A 180 2.84 -19.15 1.90
C SER A 180 1.77 -18.15 2.34
N GLU A 181 2.08 -17.35 3.35
CA GLU A 181 1.22 -16.28 3.90
C GLU A 181 0.97 -15.14 2.88
N ASP A 182 1.62 -15.18 1.71
CA ASP A 182 1.64 -14.10 0.72
C ASP A 182 0.64 -14.24 -0.44
N GLY A 183 -0.13 -15.33 -0.57
CA GLY A 183 -1.21 -15.44 -1.56
C GLY A 183 -0.81 -15.47 -3.05
N TYR A 184 0.47 -15.38 -3.41
CA TYR A 184 0.93 -15.43 -4.81
C TYR A 184 1.18 -16.87 -5.30
N GLY A 185 0.49 -17.27 -6.38
CA GLY A 185 0.54 -18.60 -7.00
C GLY A 185 1.47 -18.68 -8.23
N VAL A 186 1.60 -19.88 -8.81
CA VAL A 186 2.29 -20.09 -10.09
C VAL A 186 1.62 -19.34 -11.24
N VAL A 187 0.29 -19.14 -11.15
CA VAL A 187 -0.46 -18.41 -12.18
C VAL A 187 -0.10 -16.92 -12.21
N ASP A 188 0.17 -16.30 -11.06
CA ASP A 188 0.60 -14.89 -10.99
C ASP A 188 1.94 -14.67 -11.70
N ASP A 189 2.90 -15.57 -11.50
CA ASP A 189 4.20 -15.54 -12.19
C ASP A 189 4.01 -15.62 -13.73
N ILE A 190 2.95 -16.30 -14.21
CA ILE A 190 2.62 -16.41 -15.63
C ILE A 190 1.92 -15.13 -16.13
N VAL A 191 1.09 -14.49 -15.29
CA VAL A 191 0.49 -13.19 -15.60
C VAL A 191 1.59 -12.13 -15.76
N GLU A 192 2.60 -12.09 -14.89
CA GLU A 192 3.76 -11.19 -15.03
C GLU A 192 4.51 -11.38 -16.36
N LEU A 193 4.57 -12.61 -16.89
CA LEU A 193 5.14 -12.87 -18.21
C LEU A 193 4.27 -12.29 -19.33
N ALA A 194 2.95 -12.32 -19.19
CA ALA A 194 2.02 -11.70 -20.14
C ALA A 194 2.08 -10.16 -20.09
N GLU A 195 2.32 -9.57 -18.92
CA GLU A 195 2.50 -8.12 -18.73
C GLU A 195 3.66 -7.53 -19.54
N GLN A 196 4.59 -8.37 -20.02
CA GLN A 196 5.61 -7.95 -21.00
C GLN A 196 5.02 -7.41 -22.31
N ALA A 197 3.73 -7.61 -22.57
CA ALA A 197 3.01 -6.99 -23.67
C ALA A 197 2.72 -5.48 -23.46
N GLN A 198 2.67 -5.00 -22.22
CA GLN A 198 2.26 -3.63 -21.89
C GLN A 198 3.10 -2.55 -22.61
N PRO A 199 4.45 -2.61 -22.64
CA PRO A 199 5.25 -1.61 -23.35
C PRO A 199 4.96 -1.55 -24.87
N ALA A 200 4.58 -2.69 -25.47
CA ALA A 200 4.18 -2.73 -26.87
C ALA A 200 2.80 -2.08 -27.07
N LEU A 201 1.86 -2.30 -26.14
CA LEU A 201 0.54 -1.64 -26.15
C LEU A 201 0.68 -0.12 -25.99
N ASP A 202 1.49 0.34 -25.04
CA ASP A 202 1.76 1.77 -24.80
C ASP A 202 2.33 2.45 -26.05
N ALA A 203 3.20 1.73 -26.78
CA ALA A 203 3.78 2.19 -28.05
C ALA A 203 2.81 2.07 -29.26
N GLY A 204 1.61 1.51 -29.08
CA GLY A 204 0.65 1.27 -30.16
C GLY A 204 1.04 0.14 -31.12
N HIS A 205 1.88 -0.79 -30.68
CA HIS A 205 2.31 -1.97 -31.43
C HIS A 205 1.51 -3.22 -31.02
N GLY A 206 0.20 -3.22 -31.26
CA GLY A 206 -0.69 -4.30 -30.84
C GLY A 206 -0.36 -5.65 -31.45
N ARG A 207 0.12 -5.73 -32.70
CA ARG A 207 0.62 -7.00 -33.28
C ARG A 207 1.75 -7.64 -32.46
N ALA A 208 2.66 -6.83 -31.91
CA ALA A 208 3.74 -7.35 -31.08
C ALA A 208 3.21 -7.82 -29.72
N ALA A 209 2.27 -7.08 -29.13
CA ALA A 209 1.58 -7.49 -27.91
C ALA A 209 0.80 -8.81 -28.10
N LEU A 210 0.04 -8.95 -29.19
CA LEU A 210 -0.69 -10.17 -29.54
C LEU A 210 0.25 -11.38 -29.65
N ALA A 211 1.44 -11.21 -30.24
CA ALA A 211 2.41 -12.30 -30.35
C ALA A 211 2.99 -12.75 -29.00
N ILE A 212 3.12 -11.83 -28.04
CA ILE A 212 3.56 -12.13 -26.66
C ILE A 212 2.44 -12.86 -25.92
N LEU A 213 1.23 -12.29 -25.95
CA LEU A 213 0.06 -12.84 -25.29
C LEU A 213 -0.27 -14.23 -25.83
N GLU A 214 -0.23 -14.43 -27.15
CA GLU A 214 -0.42 -15.74 -27.76
C GLU A 214 0.62 -16.75 -27.29
N ALA A 215 1.91 -16.36 -27.23
CA ALA A 215 2.96 -17.29 -26.81
C ALA A 215 2.80 -17.75 -25.36
N VAL A 216 2.34 -16.86 -24.47
CA VAL A 216 2.08 -17.19 -23.06
C VAL A 216 0.82 -18.03 -22.93
N THR A 217 -0.31 -17.60 -23.53
CA THR A 217 -1.58 -18.32 -23.48
C THR A 217 -1.50 -19.71 -24.11
N ASP A 218 -0.79 -19.88 -25.23
CA ASP A 218 -0.58 -21.18 -25.87
C ASP A 218 0.23 -22.15 -25.02
N GLU A 219 1.16 -21.67 -24.19
CA GLU A 219 1.90 -22.53 -23.27
C GLU A 219 1.11 -22.81 -21.99
N PHE A 220 0.37 -21.83 -21.50
CA PHE A 220 -0.57 -21.99 -20.38
C PHE A 220 -1.65 -23.04 -20.70
N SER A 221 -2.24 -22.99 -21.90
CA SER A 221 -3.30 -23.93 -22.32
C SER A 221 -2.83 -25.39 -22.41
N LYS A 222 -1.54 -25.65 -22.56
CA LYS A 222 -1.00 -27.03 -22.54
C LYS A 222 -0.90 -27.61 -21.14
N HIS A 223 -0.93 -26.76 -20.12
CA HIS A 223 -0.60 -27.12 -18.73
C HIS A 223 -1.68 -26.76 -17.71
N TRP A 224 -2.77 -26.09 -18.12
CA TRP A 224 -3.82 -25.62 -17.21
C TRP A 224 -4.44 -26.73 -16.33
N LYS A 225 -4.72 -27.91 -16.91
CA LYS A 225 -5.26 -29.06 -16.15
C LYS A 225 -4.35 -29.51 -15.02
N MET A 226 -3.04 -29.47 -15.26
CA MET A 226 -2.04 -29.83 -14.24
C MET A 226 -2.01 -28.78 -13.12
N LEU A 227 -2.16 -27.49 -13.46
CA LEU A 227 -2.20 -26.41 -12.47
C LEU A 227 -3.44 -26.53 -11.56
N GLU A 228 -4.62 -26.79 -12.12
CA GLU A 228 -5.82 -27.02 -11.30
C GLU A 228 -5.69 -28.26 -10.40
N GLU A 229 -5.12 -29.35 -10.91
CA GLU A 229 -4.85 -30.55 -10.11
C GLU A 229 -3.89 -30.27 -8.94
N THR A 230 -3.02 -29.26 -9.06
CA THR A 230 -2.12 -28.79 -7.99
C THR A 230 -2.76 -27.76 -7.04
N GLY A 231 -4.02 -27.37 -7.27
CA GLY A 231 -4.75 -26.41 -6.43
C GLY A 231 -4.51 -24.94 -6.79
N GLU A 232 -3.91 -24.65 -7.95
CA GLU A 232 -3.73 -23.28 -8.46
C GLU A 232 -5.03 -22.73 -9.05
N GLU A 233 -5.32 -21.45 -8.83
CA GLU A 233 -6.53 -20.78 -9.32
C GLU A 233 -6.32 -20.28 -10.76
N THR A 234 -6.62 -21.12 -11.75
CA THR A 234 -6.41 -20.86 -13.19
C THR A 234 -7.27 -19.72 -13.76
N SER A 235 -8.41 -19.39 -13.14
CA SER A 235 -9.26 -18.27 -13.54
C SER A 235 -8.55 -16.92 -13.44
N THR A 236 -7.64 -16.77 -12.48
CA THR A 236 -6.85 -15.54 -12.28
C THR A 236 -5.99 -15.17 -13.49
N PHE A 237 -5.61 -16.14 -14.33
CA PHE A 237 -4.85 -15.88 -15.56
C PHE A 237 -5.63 -14.98 -16.53
N PHE A 238 -6.91 -15.29 -16.77
CA PHE A 238 -7.71 -14.49 -17.70
C PHE A 238 -8.14 -13.17 -17.07
N ASP A 239 -8.39 -13.14 -15.76
CA ASP A 239 -8.65 -11.88 -15.05
C ASP A 239 -7.45 -10.92 -15.13
N GLY A 240 -6.23 -11.45 -14.97
CA GLY A 240 -4.98 -10.70 -15.04
C GLY A 240 -4.55 -10.27 -16.45
N THR A 241 -5.00 -10.98 -17.50
CA THR A 241 -4.56 -10.72 -18.88
C THR A 241 -5.64 -10.14 -19.79
N ALA A 242 -6.90 -10.09 -19.37
CA ALA A 242 -8.03 -9.61 -20.15
C ALA A 242 -7.80 -8.21 -20.74
N SER A 243 -7.35 -7.26 -19.92
CA SER A 243 -7.14 -5.88 -20.33
C SER A 243 -6.07 -5.74 -21.43
N LEU A 244 -5.01 -6.56 -21.37
CA LEU A 244 -3.95 -6.63 -22.37
C LEU A 244 -4.48 -7.18 -23.69
N TRP A 245 -5.23 -8.29 -23.63
CA TRP A 245 -5.85 -8.91 -24.80
C TRP A 245 -6.85 -7.98 -25.48
N ILE A 246 -7.73 -7.35 -24.73
CA ILE A 246 -8.72 -6.39 -25.24
C ILE A 246 -8.02 -5.27 -26.02
N GLU A 247 -7.01 -4.62 -25.44
CA GLU A 247 -6.33 -3.51 -26.11
C GLU A 247 -5.54 -3.98 -27.34
N ALA A 248 -4.90 -5.15 -27.26
CA ALA A 248 -4.14 -5.73 -28.36
C ALA A 248 -5.03 -6.09 -29.57
N LEU A 249 -6.22 -6.67 -29.30
CA LEU A 249 -7.21 -7.03 -30.32
C LEU A 249 -7.91 -5.80 -30.92
N LEU A 250 -7.90 -4.67 -30.22
CA LEU A 250 -8.44 -3.40 -30.70
C LEU A 250 -7.38 -2.54 -31.39
N ASP A 251 -6.21 -3.07 -31.75
CA ASP A 251 -5.20 -2.34 -32.53
C ASP A 251 -5.80 -1.89 -33.89
N PRO A 252 -5.90 -0.57 -34.16
CA PRO A 252 -6.50 -0.04 -35.39
C PRO A 252 -5.76 -0.46 -36.67
N SER A 253 -4.55 -0.99 -36.55
CA SER A 253 -3.76 -1.46 -37.68
C SER A 253 -4.10 -2.89 -38.12
N LEU A 254 -4.91 -3.64 -37.37
CA LEU A 254 -5.37 -4.97 -37.75
C LEU A 254 -6.37 -4.90 -38.90
N SER A 255 -6.19 -5.76 -39.90
CA SER A 255 -7.15 -5.95 -40.99
C SER A 255 -8.32 -6.84 -40.56
N ALA A 256 -9.46 -6.74 -41.27
CA ALA A 256 -10.60 -7.62 -41.03
C ALA A 256 -10.24 -9.12 -41.11
N ASP A 257 -9.34 -9.49 -42.02
CA ASP A 257 -8.85 -10.87 -42.15
C ASP A 257 -8.02 -11.30 -40.94
N GLU A 258 -7.23 -10.40 -40.35
CA GLU A 258 -6.48 -10.68 -39.10
C GLU A 258 -7.42 -10.77 -37.90
N CYS A 259 -8.43 -9.90 -37.81
CA CYS A 259 -9.45 -9.96 -36.76
C CYS A 259 -10.21 -11.30 -36.78
N GLU A 260 -10.58 -11.79 -37.98
CA GLU A 260 -11.24 -13.09 -38.11
C GLU A 260 -10.30 -14.25 -37.76
N GLN A 261 -9.01 -14.15 -38.10
CA GLN A 261 -8.00 -15.15 -37.67
C GLN A 261 -7.87 -15.20 -36.15
N TRP A 262 -7.83 -14.05 -35.47
CA TRP A 262 -7.79 -14.00 -34.01
C TRP A 262 -9.09 -14.51 -33.38
N ALA A 263 -10.25 -14.21 -33.96
CA ALA A 263 -11.52 -14.78 -33.52
C ALA A 263 -11.52 -16.31 -33.60
N GLY A 264 -10.98 -16.87 -34.69
CA GLY A 264 -10.78 -18.31 -34.84
C GLY A 264 -9.80 -18.89 -33.81
N ARG A 265 -8.67 -18.23 -33.57
CA ARG A 265 -7.67 -18.67 -32.59
C ARG A 265 -8.22 -18.71 -31.17
N LEU A 266 -9.01 -17.70 -30.80
CA LEU A 266 -9.69 -17.66 -29.50
C LEU A 266 -10.74 -18.78 -29.39
N ALA A 267 -11.46 -19.09 -30.48
CA ALA A 267 -12.41 -20.20 -30.51
C ALA A 267 -11.71 -21.57 -30.36
N ASP A 268 -10.54 -21.76 -30.98
CA ASP A 268 -9.73 -22.97 -30.78
C ASP A 268 -9.37 -23.14 -29.30
N TRP A 269 -8.98 -22.06 -28.62
CA TRP A 269 -8.68 -22.12 -27.19
C TRP A 269 -9.92 -22.40 -26.33
N VAL A 270 -11.11 -21.90 -26.69
CA VAL A 270 -12.35 -22.25 -25.98
C VAL A 270 -12.57 -23.77 -25.96
N GLU A 271 -12.22 -24.48 -27.04
CA GLU A 271 -12.30 -25.95 -27.08
C GLU A 271 -11.23 -26.66 -26.22
N ASP A 272 -10.09 -26.00 -25.97
CA ASP A 272 -8.95 -26.54 -25.22
C ASP A 272 -9.08 -26.35 -23.68
N PHE A 273 -9.90 -25.39 -23.24
CA PHE A 273 -10.17 -25.06 -21.84
C PHE A 273 -11.55 -25.63 -21.37
N ASP A 274 -11.77 -25.73 -20.05
CA ASP A 274 -13.09 -26.09 -19.49
C ASP A 274 -14.02 -24.86 -19.37
N GLU A 275 -15.28 -25.09 -19.01
CA GLU A 275 -16.38 -24.12 -19.01
C GLU A 275 -16.06 -22.81 -18.24
N SER A 276 -15.20 -22.86 -17.22
CA SER A 276 -14.76 -21.68 -16.44
C SER A 276 -13.83 -20.72 -17.18
N ALA A 277 -13.05 -21.20 -18.15
CA ALA A 277 -12.13 -20.40 -18.96
C ALA A 277 -12.69 -20.08 -20.37
N ALA A 278 -13.85 -20.65 -20.71
CA ALA A 278 -14.56 -20.38 -21.96
C ALA A 278 -15.14 -18.95 -22.00
N GLU A 279 -15.74 -18.48 -20.90
CA GLU A 279 -16.43 -17.18 -20.85
C GLU A 279 -15.51 -15.98 -21.17
N PRO A 280 -14.29 -15.83 -20.59
CA PRO A 280 -13.39 -14.74 -20.95
C PRO A 280 -12.97 -14.76 -22.44
N LEU A 281 -12.73 -15.96 -23.00
CA LEU A 281 -12.34 -16.12 -24.40
C LEU A 281 -13.50 -15.82 -25.36
N GLU A 282 -14.73 -16.21 -25.03
CA GLU A 282 -15.94 -15.83 -25.76
C GLU A 282 -16.14 -14.31 -25.74
N ASN A 283 -15.90 -13.67 -24.60
CA ASN A 283 -15.95 -12.22 -24.46
C ASN A 283 -14.88 -11.51 -25.33
N LEU A 284 -13.67 -12.06 -25.44
CA LEU A 284 -12.64 -11.56 -26.38
C LEU A 284 -13.05 -11.72 -27.85
N GLN A 285 -13.75 -12.80 -28.20
CA GLN A 285 -14.31 -12.96 -29.55
C GLN A 285 -15.33 -11.88 -29.89
N ILE A 286 -16.17 -11.48 -28.92
CA ILE A 286 -17.13 -10.37 -29.10
C ILE A 286 -16.37 -9.07 -29.39
N VAL A 287 -15.28 -8.78 -28.66
CA VAL A 287 -14.48 -7.56 -28.83
C VAL A 287 -13.83 -7.48 -30.20
N VAL A 288 -13.12 -8.53 -30.62
CA VAL A 288 -12.42 -8.53 -31.91
C VAL A 288 -13.38 -8.48 -33.10
N ARG A 289 -14.57 -9.09 -32.99
CA ARG A 289 -15.61 -9.03 -34.03
C ARG A 289 -16.34 -7.69 -34.07
N GLN A 290 -16.56 -7.04 -32.92
CA GLN A 290 -17.13 -5.69 -32.88
C GLN A 290 -16.14 -4.68 -33.49
N GLY A 291 -14.87 -4.76 -33.12
CA GLY A 291 -13.80 -3.95 -33.70
C GLY A 291 -14.06 -2.44 -33.66
N TRP A 292 -13.52 -1.72 -34.66
CA TRP A 292 -13.75 -0.27 -34.86
C TRP A 292 -14.84 0.04 -35.89
N ASP A 293 -15.20 -0.93 -36.74
CA ASP A 293 -16.16 -0.76 -37.84
C ASP A 293 -17.62 -0.96 -37.41
N ASP A 294 -17.87 -1.20 -36.12
CA ASP A 294 -19.22 -1.32 -35.58
C ASP A 294 -20.04 -0.03 -35.83
N PRO A 295 -21.24 -0.13 -36.45
CA PRO A 295 -22.03 1.04 -36.78
C PRO A 295 -22.48 1.87 -35.56
N SER A 296 -22.77 1.22 -34.43
CA SER A 296 -23.17 1.91 -33.20
C SER A 296 -21.98 2.65 -32.58
N LEU A 297 -20.79 2.03 -32.59
CA LEU A 297 -19.56 2.69 -32.19
C LEU A 297 -19.27 3.90 -33.10
N GLY A 298 -19.35 3.74 -34.42
CA GLY A 298 -19.14 4.84 -35.36
C GLY A 298 -20.07 6.04 -35.12
N ALA A 299 -21.35 5.77 -34.82
CA ALA A 299 -22.32 6.79 -34.45
C ALA A 299 -21.93 7.51 -33.14
N ILE A 300 -21.55 6.74 -32.10
CA ILE A 300 -21.10 7.28 -30.81
C ILE A 300 -19.86 8.16 -30.99
N LEU A 301 -18.85 7.72 -31.74
CA LEU A 301 -17.63 8.50 -31.97
C LEU A 301 -17.94 9.83 -32.69
N CYS A 302 -19.00 9.88 -33.51
CA CYS A 302 -19.50 11.10 -34.15
C CYS A 302 -20.38 11.98 -33.24
N GLY A 303 -20.67 11.55 -32.00
CA GLY A 303 -21.50 12.28 -31.04
C GLY A 303 -23.00 11.99 -31.15
N GLU A 304 -23.38 10.91 -31.81
CA GLU A 304 -24.77 10.44 -31.89
C GLU A 304 -25.09 9.41 -30.80
N ASP A 305 -26.36 9.32 -30.39
CA ASP A 305 -26.84 8.35 -29.40
C ASP A 305 -27.63 7.22 -30.09
N PRO A 306 -26.99 6.10 -30.46
CA PRO A 306 -27.67 4.99 -31.12
C PRO A 306 -28.69 4.30 -30.19
N PRO A 307 -29.84 3.82 -30.70
CA PRO A 307 -30.81 3.09 -29.91
C PRO A 307 -30.19 1.82 -29.29
N GLY A 308 -30.19 1.72 -27.96
CA GLY A 308 -29.58 0.59 -27.23
C GLY A 308 -28.09 0.78 -26.90
N GLY A 309 -27.50 1.92 -27.23
CA GLY A 309 -26.09 2.20 -26.98
C GLY A 309 -25.16 1.30 -27.79
N LEU A 310 -23.92 1.16 -27.36
CA LEU A 310 -22.90 0.36 -28.04
C LEU A 310 -23.22 -1.15 -28.05
N TRP A 311 -23.91 -1.63 -27.02
CA TRP A 311 -24.06 -3.07 -26.74
C TRP A 311 -25.45 -3.64 -27.03
N GLY A 312 -26.42 -2.80 -27.38
CA GLY A 312 -27.77 -3.24 -27.73
C GLY A 312 -28.57 -3.80 -26.53
N ALA A 313 -29.41 -4.81 -26.80
CA ALA A 313 -30.39 -5.33 -25.84
C ALA A 313 -29.85 -6.40 -24.88
N ASP A 314 -28.74 -7.06 -25.23
CA ASP A 314 -28.13 -8.14 -24.45
C ASP A 314 -26.62 -7.88 -24.29
N PRO A 315 -26.25 -6.93 -23.41
CA PRO A 315 -24.87 -6.48 -23.28
C PRO A 315 -24.02 -7.48 -22.47
N PRO A 316 -22.71 -7.60 -22.76
CA PRO A 316 -21.77 -8.32 -21.90
C PRO A 316 -21.75 -7.79 -20.45
N PRO A 317 -21.16 -8.55 -19.50
CA PRO A 317 -21.00 -8.13 -18.11
C PRO A 317 -20.44 -6.72 -17.97
N TYR A 318 -20.89 -5.98 -16.95
CA TYR A 318 -20.54 -4.56 -16.79
C TYR A 318 -19.02 -4.33 -16.71
N ASP A 319 -18.33 -5.09 -15.87
CA ASP A 319 -16.88 -4.96 -15.66
C ASP A 319 -16.09 -5.18 -16.96
N TRP A 320 -16.54 -6.13 -17.78
CA TRP A 320 -15.98 -6.36 -19.11
C TRP A 320 -16.14 -5.14 -20.04
N ARG A 321 -17.37 -4.60 -20.12
CA ARG A 321 -17.65 -3.44 -20.99
C ARG A 321 -16.85 -2.20 -20.56
N VAL A 322 -16.58 -2.05 -19.27
CA VAL A 322 -15.69 -1.00 -18.75
C VAL A 322 -14.27 -1.18 -19.29
N GLN A 323 -13.69 -2.39 -19.23
CA GLN A 323 -12.35 -2.66 -19.75
C GLN A 323 -12.24 -2.37 -21.26
N VAL A 324 -13.24 -2.79 -22.05
CA VAL A 324 -13.30 -2.51 -23.49
C VAL A 324 -13.37 -1.01 -23.78
N SER A 325 -14.22 -0.29 -23.05
CA SER A 325 -14.35 1.16 -23.20
C SER A 325 -13.04 1.86 -22.86
N GLN A 326 -12.37 1.48 -21.77
CA GLN A 326 -11.09 2.05 -21.36
C GLN A 326 -9.98 1.78 -22.38
N ALA A 327 -9.91 0.58 -22.96
CA ALA A 327 -8.95 0.27 -24.02
C ALA A 327 -9.16 1.16 -25.25
N ARG A 328 -10.40 1.31 -25.72
CA ARG A 328 -10.73 2.24 -26.82
C ARG A 328 -10.36 3.67 -26.49
N LEU A 329 -10.64 4.14 -25.27
CA LEU A 329 -10.27 5.48 -24.82
C LEU A 329 -8.74 5.69 -24.82
N ARG A 330 -7.94 4.73 -24.35
CA ARG A 330 -6.47 4.80 -24.42
C ARG A 330 -5.97 4.90 -25.87
N ILE A 331 -6.56 4.13 -26.78
CA ILE A 331 -6.22 4.17 -28.22
C ILE A 331 -6.60 5.53 -28.83
N LEU A 332 -7.78 6.07 -28.52
CA LEU A 332 -8.24 7.38 -29.01
C LEU A 332 -7.34 8.52 -28.50
N ALA A 333 -6.97 8.49 -27.21
CA ALA A 333 -6.06 9.46 -26.62
C ALA A 333 -4.67 9.41 -27.29
N ARG A 334 -4.12 8.21 -27.50
CA ARG A 334 -2.82 8.02 -28.17
C ARG A 334 -2.83 8.47 -29.63
N THR A 335 -3.97 8.36 -30.31
CA THR A 335 -4.14 8.79 -31.71
C THR A 335 -4.58 10.25 -31.86
N GLY A 336 -4.76 10.99 -30.76
CA GLY A 336 -5.16 12.40 -30.77
C GLY A 336 -6.61 12.63 -31.24
N GLN A 337 -7.49 11.64 -31.05
CA GLN A 337 -8.90 11.71 -31.44
C GLN A 337 -9.77 12.19 -30.28
N ASP A 338 -9.55 13.43 -29.85
CA ASP A 338 -10.08 13.98 -28.59
C ASP A 338 -11.62 14.08 -28.52
N GLU A 339 -12.29 14.53 -29.59
CA GLU A 339 -13.76 14.61 -29.57
C GLU A 339 -14.39 13.22 -29.55
N ALA A 340 -13.82 12.26 -30.30
CA ALA A 340 -14.28 10.87 -30.30
C ALA A 340 -14.07 10.22 -28.93
N TYR A 341 -12.95 10.53 -28.25
CA TYR A 341 -12.72 10.15 -26.85
C TYR A 341 -13.84 10.67 -25.95
N LEU A 342 -14.14 11.97 -26.02
CA LEU A 342 -15.13 12.59 -25.15
C LEU A 342 -16.53 12.03 -25.38
N HIS A 343 -16.92 11.80 -26.64
CA HIS A 343 -18.20 11.20 -26.96
C HIS A 343 -18.31 9.76 -26.44
N LEU A 344 -17.28 8.94 -26.65
CA LEU A 344 -17.26 7.56 -26.16
C LEU A 344 -17.28 7.51 -24.63
N ALA A 345 -16.44 8.30 -23.97
CA ALA A 345 -16.36 8.33 -22.50
C ALA A 345 -17.72 8.73 -21.89
N ARG A 346 -18.43 9.68 -22.50
CA ARG A 346 -19.77 10.07 -22.07
C ARG A 346 -20.82 8.98 -22.33
N ALA A 347 -20.84 8.39 -23.53
CA ALA A 347 -21.81 7.37 -23.90
C ALA A 347 -21.71 6.12 -23.02
N GLU A 348 -20.48 5.67 -22.77
CA GLU A 348 -20.18 4.50 -21.92
C GLU A 348 -20.05 4.87 -20.42
N LYS A 349 -20.46 6.08 -20.04
CA LYS A 349 -20.54 6.57 -18.65
C LYS A 349 -19.22 6.53 -17.88
N GLN A 350 -18.09 6.62 -18.57
CA GLN A 350 -16.76 6.78 -18.01
C GLN A 350 -16.53 8.25 -17.61
N TYR A 351 -17.32 8.73 -16.64
CA TYR A 351 -17.38 10.16 -16.30
C TYR A 351 -16.07 10.72 -15.74
N ASP A 352 -15.31 9.90 -15.00
CA ASP A 352 -14.00 10.29 -14.47
C ASP A 352 -13.03 10.62 -15.61
N LEU A 353 -12.88 9.67 -16.53
CA LEU A 353 -12.06 9.83 -17.75
C LEU A 353 -12.55 10.99 -18.61
N TYR A 354 -13.86 11.14 -18.78
CA TYR A 354 -14.45 12.26 -19.52
C TYR A 354 -14.07 13.63 -18.93
N ALA A 355 -14.21 13.81 -17.61
CA ALA A 355 -13.93 15.09 -16.96
C ALA A 355 -12.43 15.41 -16.93
N LEU A 356 -11.58 14.41 -16.69
CA LEU A 356 -10.13 14.56 -16.70
C LEU A 356 -9.59 14.87 -18.10
N HIS A 357 -10.13 14.25 -19.14
CA HIS A 357 -9.74 14.54 -20.51
C HIS A 357 -10.17 15.94 -20.95
N LEU A 358 -11.36 16.40 -20.56
CA LEU A 358 -11.77 17.81 -20.78
C LEU A 358 -10.77 18.78 -20.15
N LEU A 359 -10.32 18.50 -18.92
CA LEU A 359 -9.33 19.32 -18.24
C LEU A 359 -7.98 19.29 -18.97
N GLN A 360 -7.51 18.12 -19.41
CA GLN A 360 -6.28 17.96 -20.18
C GLN A 360 -6.29 18.79 -21.48
N LEU A 361 -7.45 18.94 -22.11
CA LEU A 361 -7.64 19.77 -23.30
C LEU A 361 -7.77 21.28 -22.99
N GLY A 362 -7.70 21.67 -21.71
CA GLY A 362 -7.91 23.04 -21.27
C GLY A 362 -9.37 23.51 -21.33
N ARG A 363 -10.34 22.59 -21.49
CA ARG A 363 -11.78 22.89 -21.51
C ARG A 363 -12.33 23.00 -20.08
N VAL A 364 -11.76 23.93 -19.31
CA VAL A 364 -12.00 24.11 -17.87
C VAL A 364 -13.48 24.22 -17.51
N GLU A 365 -14.26 25.04 -18.23
CA GLU A 365 -15.67 25.26 -17.92
C GLU A 365 -16.49 23.96 -18.07
N GLU A 366 -16.14 23.14 -19.06
CA GLU A 366 -16.81 21.87 -19.33
C GLU A 366 -16.38 20.79 -18.34
N ALA A 367 -15.09 20.74 -17.99
CA ALA A 367 -14.59 19.86 -16.93
C ALA A 367 -15.24 20.18 -15.59
N THR A 368 -15.38 21.46 -15.26
CA THR A 368 -16.09 21.93 -14.06
C THR A 368 -17.56 21.51 -14.08
N ARG A 369 -18.25 21.73 -15.21
CA ARG A 369 -19.65 21.30 -15.36
C ARG A 369 -19.80 19.79 -15.22
N ALA A 370 -18.90 19.01 -15.83
CA ALA A 370 -18.86 17.57 -15.69
C ALA A 370 -18.73 17.16 -14.22
N GLY A 371 -17.86 17.83 -13.45
CA GLY A 371 -17.70 17.57 -12.01
C GLY A 371 -18.91 17.93 -11.14
N LEU A 372 -19.78 18.83 -11.59
CA LEU A 372 -20.98 19.24 -10.87
C LEU A 372 -22.24 18.46 -11.28
N GLU A 373 -22.28 17.93 -12.50
CA GLU A 373 -23.48 17.31 -13.07
C GLU A 373 -23.37 15.78 -13.20
N GLN A 374 -22.16 15.25 -13.41
CA GLN A 374 -21.96 13.83 -13.64
C GLN A 374 -21.59 13.09 -12.35
N PRO A 375 -21.94 11.80 -12.23
CA PRO A 375 -21.61 11.01 -11.06
C PRO A 375 -20.18 10.47 -11.10
N LEU A 376 -19.22 11.36 -10.86
CA LEU A 376 -17.82 10.99 -10.64
C LEU A 376 -17.65 10.05 -9.44
N SER A 377 -16.63 9.20 -9.51
CA SER A 377 -16.12 8.49 -8.34
C SER A 377 -15.40 9.45 -7.40
N ASP A 378 -15.21 9.05 -6.14
CA ASP A 378 -14.50 9.88 -5.16
C ASP A 378 -13.05 10.14 -5.58
N ALA A 379 -12.39 9.15 -6.20
CA ALA A 379 -11.04 9.26 -6.73
C ALA A 379 -10.99 10.21 -7.94
N GLY A 380 -11.89 10.04 -8.91
CA GLY A 380 -11.97 10.90 -10.09
C GLY A 380 -12.30 12.35 -9.74
N ALA A 381 -13.18 12.57 -8.77
CA ALA A 381 -13.47 13.92 -8.26
C ALA A 381 -12.24 14.56 -7.58
N LEU A 382 -11.49 13.81 -6.79
CA LEU A 382 -10.27 14.30 -6.15
C LEU A 382 -9.20 14.68 -7.18
N GLU A 383 -9.01 13.84 -8.20
CA GLU A 383 -8.05 14.09 -9.28
C GLU A 383 -8.45 15.33 -10.10
N LEU A 384 -9.73 15.45 -10.47
CA LEU A 384 -10.26 16.62 -11.18
C LEU A 384 -10.06 17.91 -10.38
N VAL A 385 -10.34 17.89 -9.07
CA VAL A 385 -10.18 19.03 -8.18
C VAL A 385 -8.71 19.45 -8.08
N LYS A 386 -7.78 18.49 -7.91
CA LYS A 386 -6.34 18.76 -7.88
C LYS A 386 -5.88 19.35 -9.22
N GLY A 387 -6.31 18.76 -10.33
CA GLY A 387 -5.96 19.23 -11.66
C GLY A 387 -6.48 20.65 -11.96
N LEU A 388 -7.73 20.97 -11.61
CA LEU A 388 -8.29 22.33 -11.75
C LEU A 388 -7.46 23.34 -10.96
N TYR A 389 -7.09 23.01 -9.72
CA TYR A 389 -6.28 23.88 -8.89
C TYR A 389 -4.88 24.11 -9.46
N GLU A 390 -4.23 23.06 -10.00
CA GLU A 390 -2.92 23.15 -10.65
C GLU A 390 -2.95 24.01 -11.92
N HIS A 391 -4.09 24.05 -12.63
CA HIS A 391 -4.33 24.97 -13.74
C HIS A 391 -4.60 26.42 -13.32
N GLY A 392 -4.64 26.71 -12.01
CA GLY A 392 -4.91 28.03 -11.46
C GLY A 392 -6.41 28.34 -11.25
N GLU A 393 -7.28 27.37 -11.50
CA GLU A 393 -8.74 27.50 -11.43
C GLU A 393 -9.23 27.21 -10.01
N ILE A 394 -8.92 28.14 -9.09
CA ILE A 394 -9.11 27.96 -7.64
C ILE A 394 -10.59 27.80 -7.26
N GLU A 395 -11.46 28.71 -7.69
CA GLU A 395 -12.88 28.66 -7.30
C GLU A 395 -13.62 27.48 -7.95
N PRO A 396 -13.44 27.15 -9.24
CA PRO A 396 -13.97 25.92 -9.83
C PRO A 396 -13.54 24.65 -9.09
N ALA A 397 -12.26 24.54 -8.71
CA ALA A 397 -11.77 23.40 -7.92
C ALA A 397 -12.50 23.29 -6.58
N PHE A 398 -12.73 24.42 -5.90
CA PHE A 398 -13.47 24.44 -4.63
C PHE A 398 -14.94 24.08 -4.81
N GLN A 399 -15.61 24.55 -5.85
CA GLN A 399 -17.01 24.22 -6.14
C GLN A 399 -17.21 22.72 -6.38
N VAL A 400 -16.34 22.11 -7.20
CA VAL A 400 -16.40 20.66 -7.46
C VAL A 400 -16.14 19.87 -6.17
N ALA A 401 -15.14 20.27 -5.38
CA ALA A 401 -14.86 19.63 -4.10
C ALA A 401 -16.05 19.70 -3.13
N GLU A 402 -16.66 20.89 -2.99
CA GLU A 402 -17.84 21.10 -2.14
C GLU A 402 -19.03 20.25 -2.60
N HIS A 403 -19.29 20.22 -3.91
CA HIS A 403 -20.39 19.43 -4.48
C HIS A 403 -20.21 17.93 -4.18
N SER A 404 -19.02 17.39 -4.42
CA SER A 404 -18.70 15.98 -4.15
C SER A 404 -18.88 15.63 -2.67
N LEU A 405 -18.42 16.49 -1.76
CA LEU A 405 -18.59 16.29 -0.31
C LEU A 405 -20.06 16.38 0.13
N GLN A 406 -20.85 17.30 -0.43
CA GLN A 406 -22.28 17.45 -0.11
C GLN A 406 -23.11 16.24 -0.55
N ARG A 407 -22.83 15.71 -1.75
CA ARG A 407 -23.50 14.52 -2.29
C ARG A 407 -23.34 13.32 -1.35
N LEU A 408 -22.19 13.22 -0.68
CA LEU A 408 -21.86 12.14 0.23
C LEU A 408 -22.50 12.27 1.62
N ASP A 409 -22.70 13.48 2.16
CA ASP A 409 -23.49 13.66 3.43
C ASP A 409 -24.95 13.20 3.28
N THR A 410 -25.44 13.14 2.03
CA THR A 410 -26.78 12.66 1.70
C THR A 410 -26.81 11.13 1.51
N ARG A 411 -25.78 10.56 0.88
CA ARG A 411 -25.66 9.11 0.56
C ARG A 411 -25.17 8.26 1.74
N ALA A 412 -24.22 8.75 2.54
CA ALA A 412 -23.68 8.07 3.73
C ALA A 412 -24.75 7.81 4.82
N ARG A 413 -25.90 8.48 4.74
CA ARG A 413 -27.06 8.25 5.63
C ARG A 413 -28.03 7.17 5.15
N GLN A 414 -27.89 6.65 3.92
CA GLN A 414 -28.97 5.88 3.26
C GLN A 414 -28.55 4.51 2.69
N ASP A 415 -27.27 4.13 2.70
CA ASP A 415 -26.81 2.91 2.02
C ASP A 415 -26.35 1.81 3.00
N GLU A 416 -27.17 0.75 3.15
CA GLU A 416 -26.90 -0.45 3.96
C GLU A 416 -25.79 -1.33 3.33
N GLU A 417 -25.64 -1.30 2.01
CA GLU A 417 -24.68 -2.13 1.27
C GLU A 417 -23.26 -1.57 1.40
N PHE A 418 -23.13 -0.23 1.36
CA PHE A 418 -21.87 0.48 1.60
C PHE A 418 -21.33 0.24 3.02
N SER A 419 -22.22 0.11 4.02
CA SER A 419 -21.85 -0.26 5.39
C SER A 419 -21.24 -1.66 5.46
N THR A 420 -21.70 -2.58 4.60
CA THR A 420 -21.28 -3.98 4.61
C THR A 420 -19.94 -4.18 3.90
N VAL A 421 -19.67 -3.42 2.83
CA VAL A 421 -18.36 -3.42 2.13
C VAL A 421 -17.27 -2.77 3.00
N ALA A 422 -17.58 -1.65 3.68
CA ALA A 422 -16.66 -1.03 4.62
C ALA A 422 -16.34 -1.93 5.83
N GLU A 423 -17.31 -2.72 6.31
CA GLU A 423 -17.09 -3.73 7.35
C GLU A 423 -16.15 -4.86 6.90
N ARG A 424 -16.18 -5.27 5.63
CA ARG A 424 -15.26 -6.28 5.05
C ARG A 424 -13.85 -5.72 4.81
N MET A 425 -13.72 -4.44 4.46
CA MET A 425 -12.42 -3.78 4.30
C MET A 425 -11.72 -3.56 5.66
N SER A 426 -12.49 -3.40 6.73
CA SER A 426 -12.00 -3.30 8.12
C SER A 426 -11.29 -4.56 8.62
N GLU A 427 -11.54 -5.73 8.01
CA GLU A 427 -10.91 -7.01 8.40
C GLU A 427 -9.43 -7.06 7.95
N PHE A 428 -9.04 -6.23 6.98
CA PHE A 428 -7.70 -6.22 6.36
C PHE A 428 -6.82 -5.00 6.75
N GLY A 429 -7.29 -4.11 7.64
CA GLY A 429 -6.47 -3.00 8.15
C GLY A 429 -6.15 -1.88 7.15
N LEU A 430 -6.88 -1.77 6.04
CA LEU A 430 -6.76 -0.69 5.05
C LEU A 430 -7.55 0.56 5.49
N ASP A 431 -7.12 1.22 6.57
CA ASP A 431 -7.81 2.41 7.11
C ASP A 431 -7.16 3.76 6.72
N ASP A 432 -6.11 3.73 5.90
CA ASP A 432 -5.42 4.94 5.45
C ASP A 432 -5.63 5.17 3.94
N SER A 433 -6.61 6.04 3.64
CA SER A 433 -6.83 6.80 2.38
C SER A 433 -8.21 6.62 1.73
N HIS A 434 -9.30 6.95 2.44
CA HIS A 434 -10.57 7.20 1.73
C HIS A 434 -10.41 8.49 0.91
N PRO A 435 -10.62 8.50 -0.43
CA PRO A 435 -10.44 9.70 -1.25
C PRO A 435 -11.28 10.89 -0.78
N GLN A 436 -12.40 10.63 -0.11
CA GLN A 436 -13.24 11.64 0.55
C GLN A 436 -12.56 12.35 1.72
N SER A 437 -11.89 11.61 2.60
CA SER A 437 -11.14 12.19 3.73
C SER A 437 -10.01 13.08 3.19
N GLU A 438 -9.32 12.58 2.16
CA GLU A 438 -8.29 13.33 1.48
C GLU A 438 -8.84 14.58 0.79
N LEU A 439 -9.97 14.48 0.08
CA LEU A 439 -10.63 15.62 -0.57
C LEU A 439 -11.06 16.69 0.45
N ALA A 440 -11.64 16.29 1.57
CA ALA A 440 -12.05 17.20 2.64
C ALA A 440 -10.84 17.86 3.32
N ALA A 441 -9.76 17.10 3.59
CA ALA A 441 -8.52 17.64 4.13
C ALA A 441 -7.83 18.60 3.15
N TRP A 442 -7.82 18.25 1.86
CA TRP A 442 -7.28 19.08 0.78
C TRP A 442 -8.05 20.40 0.69
N LEU A 443 -9.40 20.36 0.62
CA LEU A 443 -10.23 21.56 0.53
C LEU A 443 -10.02 22.46 1.75
N ARG A 444 -9.96 21.87 2.94
CA ARG A 444 -9.66 22.58 4.19
C ARG A 444 -8.35 23.37 4.10
N ASP A 445 -7.26 22.71 3.74
CA ASP A 445 -5.94 23.32 3.79
C ASP A 445 -5.75 24.35 2.66
N ARG A 446 -6.29 24.08 1.45
CA ARG A 446 -6.24 25.03 0.33
C ARG A 446 -7.13 26.24 0.55
N ALA A 447 -8.36 26.05 1.05
CA ALA A 447 -9.24 27.18 1.37
C ALA A 447 -8.64 28.06 2.49
N ALA A 448 -8.02 27.46 3.51
CA ALA A 448 -7.33 28.20 4.57
C ALA A 448 -6.16 29.02 4.02
N ALA A 449 -5.35 28.46 3.12
CA ALA A 449 -4.24 29.16 2.47
C ALA A 449 -4.70 30.38 1.64
N HIS A 450 -5.93 30.33 1.10
CA HIS A 450 -6.56 31.42 0.35
C HIS A 450 -7.42 32.35 1.23
N GLY A 451 -7.35 32.22 2.56
CA GLY A 451 -8.09 33.08 3.51
C GLY A 451 -9.60 32.82 3.57
N GLN A 452 -10.09 31.73 2.98
CA GLN A 452 -11.50 31.35 2.98
C GLN A 452 -11.83 30.50 4.22
N ILE A 453 -11.81 31.14 5.39
CA ILE A 453 -11.88 30.47 6.69
C ILE A 453 -13.17 29.67 6.89
N GLU A 454 -14.33 30.19 6.47
CA GLU A 454 -15.61 29.49 6.60
C GLU A 454 -15.63 28.17 5.81
N ARG A 455 -15.19 28.22 4.55
CA ARG A 455 -15.07 27.04 3.68
C ARG A 455 -14.06 26.04 4.24
N ALA A 456 -12.90 26.53 4.69
CA ALA A 456 -11.89 25.70 5.32
C ALA A 456 -12.42 24.98 6.57
N ARG A 457 -13.16 25.70 7.41
CA ARG A 457 -13.79 25.16 8.61
C ARG A 457 -14.83 24.09 8.28
N ALA A 458 -15.74 24.36 7.33
CA ALA A 458 -16.74 23.39 6.90
C ALA A 458 -16.10 22.09 6.38
N ALA A 459 -15.11 22.20 5.49
CA ALA A 459 -14.36 21.06 4.98
C ALA A 459 -13.60 20.32 6.08
N GLY A 460 -13.02 21.05 7.03
CA GLY A 460 -12.33 20.45 8.18
C GLY A 460 -13.24 19.63 9.08
N ILE A 461 -14.50 20.05 9.28
CA ILE A 461 -15.50 19.29 10.04
C ILE A 461 -15.83 17.99 9.32
N ILE A 462 -16.02 18.02 8.00
CA ILE A 462 -16.28 16.84 7.20
C ILE A 462 -15.08 15.88 7.27
N ALA A 463 -13.86 16.38 7.06
CA ALA A 463 -12.63 15.58 7.16
C ALA A 463 -12.53 14.88 8.53
N PHE A 464 -12.81 15.59 9.62
CA PHE A 464 -12.80 15.00 10.96
C PHE A 464 -13.90 13.95 11.17
N ARG A 465 -15.08 14.11 10.56
CA ARG A 465 -16.17 13.11 10.69
C ARG A 465 -15.86 11.84 9.89
N THR A 466 -15.25 11.98 8.72
CA THR A 466 -14.88 10.85 7.85
C THR A 466 -13.68 10.09 8.38
N ALA A 467 -12.62 10.80 8.79
CA ALA A 467 -11.43 10.19 9.40
C ALA A 467 -11.09 10.92 10.72
N PRO A 468 -11.74 10.54 11.83
CA PRO A 468 -11.49 11.16 13.12
C PRO A 468 -10.05 10.90 13.57
N GLY A 469 -9.40 11.95 14.07
CA GLY A 469 -8.04 11.88 14.57
C GLY A 469 -7.66 13.15 15.31
N LEU A 470 -6.66 13.07 16.20
CA LEU A 470 -6.23 14.23 16.98
C LEU A 470 -5.73 15.38 16.09
N ALA A 471 -4.99 15.06 15.02
CA ALA A 471 -4.51 16.06 14.06
C ALA A 471 -5.67 16.80 13.36
N ALA A 472 -6.67 16.05 12.89
CA ALA A 472 -7.87 16.63 12.27
C ALA A 472 -8.65 17.51 13.26
N TYR A 473 -8.81 17.05 14.51
CA TYR A 473 -9.46 17.81 15.58
C TYR A 473 -8.75 19.13 15.88
N GLN A 474 -7.43 19.09 16.03
CA GLN A 474 -6.61 20.29 16.27
C GLN A 474 -6.67 21.27 15.09
N ARG A 475 -6.76 20.76 13.86
CA ARG A 475 -6.87 21.60 12.67
C ARG A 475 -8.20 22.33 12.61
N VAL A 476 -9.31 21.66 12.94
CA VAL A 476 -10.63 22.32 13.06
C VAL A 476 -10.63 23.37 14.17
N LYS A 477 -9.98 23.07 15.31
CA LYS A 477 -9.80 24.02 16.41
C LYS A 477 -9.09 25.31 15.98
N GLN A 478 -8.04 25.20 15.15
CA GLN A 478 -7.33 26.37 14.63
C GLN A 478 -8.21 27.24 13.72
N LEU A 479 -9.13 26.63 12.97
CA LEU A 479 -9.99 27.33 12.00
C LEU A 479 -11.24 27.95 12.63
N ALA A 480 -11.67 27.47 13.81
CA ALA A 480 -12.93 27.88 14.42
C ALA A 480 -12.87 29.21 15.18
N GLU A 481 -11.66 29.71 15.52
CA GLU A 481 -11.42 30.93 16.30
C GLU A 481 -12.49 31.21 17.39
N ALA A 482 -13.41 32.15 17.16
CA ALA A 482 -14.44 32.57 18.12
C ALA A 482 -15.55 31.54 18.35
N ASP A 483 -15.85 30.69 17.35
CA ASP A 483 -16.94 29.71 17.41
C ASP A 483 -16.47 28.34 17.93
N TRP A 484 -15.21 28.25 18.36
CA TRP A 484 -14.65 27.01 18.92
C TRP A 484 -15.47 26.41 20.06
N PRO A 485 -16.03 27.16 21.03
CA PRO A 485 -16.77 26.54 22.14
C PRO A 485 -17.96 25.68 21.71
N ASP A 486 -18.75 26.15 20.75
CA ASP A 486 -19.92 25.43 20.25
C ASP A 486 -19.49 24.26 19.35
N LEU A 487 -18.52 24.50 18.46
CA LEU A 487 -18.02 23.46 17.57
C LEU A 487 -17.32 22.33 18.34
N ARG A 488 -16.52 22.68 19.35
CA ARG A 488 -15.90 21.72 20.27
C ARG A 488 -16.93 20.77 20.85
N LYS A 489 -18.06 21.32 21.32
CA LYS A 489 -19.14 20.51 21.90
C LYS A 489 -19.72 19.56 20.85
N GLU A 490 -20.00 20.05 19.65
CA GLU A 490 -20.53 19.23 18.55
C GLU A 490 -19.59 18.06 18.17
N LEU A 491 -18.28 18.32 18.02
CA LEU A 491 -17.30 17.31 17.66
C LEU A 491 -17.12 16.25 18.76
N LEU A 492 -17.11 16.67 20.02
CA LEU A 492 -17.02 15.73 21.15
C LEU A 492 -18.30 14.90 21.30
N ASP A 493 -19.48 15.50 21.10
CA ASP A 493 -20.75 14.79 21.11
C ASP A 493 -20.87 13.80 19.93
N PHE A 494 -20.24 14.09 18.79
CA PHE A 494 -20.09 13.14 17.70
C PHE A 494 -19.24 11.93 18.12
N LEU A 495 -18.04 12.15 18.69
CA LEU A 495 -17.16 11.06 19.16
C LEU A 495 -17.83 10.16 20.21
N ARG A 496 -18.64 10.74 21.10
CA ARG A 496 -19.39 9.98 22.11
C ARG A 496 -20.44 9.05 21.51
N ARG A 497 -21.09 9.48 20.43
CA ARG A 497 -22.20 8.75 19.79
C ARG A 497 -21.74 7.75 18.75
N GLU A 498 -20.67 8.06 18.02
CA GLU A 498 -20.29 7.29 16.84
C GLU A 498 -19.61 5.97 17.23
N ALA A 499 -20.21 4.84 16.86
CA ALA A 499 -19.74 3.53 17.25
C ALA A 499 -18.52 3.07 16.44
N ARG A 500 -18.40 3.56 15.20
CA ARG A 500 -17.37 3.18 14.22
C ARG A 500 -15.98 3.75 14.53
N VAL A 501 -15.89 4.85 15.28
CA VAL A 501 -14.60 5.45 15.63
C VAL A 501 -13.86 4.57 16.65
N SER A 502 -12.58 4.28 16.38
CA SER A 502 -11.74 3.47 17.26
C SER A 502 -11.64 4.09 18.67
N ASN A 503 -11.63 3.23 19.70
CA ASN A 503 -11.53 3.68 21.09
C ASN A 503 -10.21 4.42 21.34
N GLU A 504 -9.14 4.00 20.67
CA GLU A 504 -7.82 4.64 20.69
C GLU A 504 -7.92 6.13 20.32
N THR A 505 -8.57 6.43 19.20
CA THR A 505 -8.79 7.80 18.73
C THR A 505 -9.66 8.61 19.69
N LYS A 506 -10.76 8.02 20.18
CA LYS A 506 -11.64 8.68 21.16
C LYS A 506 -10.86 9.05 22.42
N ILE A 507 -10.13 8.09 22.99
CA ILE A 507 -9.33 8.26 24.20
C ILE A 507 -8.29 9.36 23.99
N GLU A 508 -7.58 9.34 22.87
CA GLU A 508 -6.57 10.34 22.59
C GLU A 508 -7.15 11.77 22.59
N ILE A 509 -8.28 11.98 21.92
CA ILE A 509 -8.94 13.30 21.85
C ILE A 509 -9.53 13.69 23.22
N PHE A 510 -10.17 12.77 23.94
CA PHE A 510 -10.70 13.04 25.27
C PHE A 510 -9.60 13.40 26.27
N LEU A 511 -8.46 12.71 26.23
CA LEU A 511 -7.30 13.04 27.06
C LEU A 511 -6.71 14.40 26.69
N TYR A 512 -6.62 14.73 25.39
CA TYR A 512 -6.20 16.07 24.93
C TYR A 512 -7.13 17.18 25.46
N GLU A 513 -8.43 16.94 25.50
CA GLU A 513 -9.44 17.85 26.07
C GLU A 513 -9.59 17.74 27.60
N ASN A 514 -8.74 16.94 28.25
CA ASN A 514 -8.73 16.70 29.69
C ASN A 514 -10.06 16.14 30.24
N LEU A 515 -10.81 15.42 29.39
CA LEU A 515 -12.08 14.73 29.68
C LEU A 515 -11.82 13.29 30.14
N VAL A 516 -11.31 13.16 31.36
CA VAL A 516 -10.89 11.86 31.91
C VAL A 516 -12.04 10.87 32.09
N GLU A 517 -13.23 11.35 32.44
CA GLU A 517 -14.43 10.50 32.57
C GLU A 517 -14.82 9.86 31.23
N ASP A 518 -14.85 10.66 30.15
CA ASP A 518 -15.15 10.17 28.80
C ASP A 518 -14.05 9.19 28.33
N ALA A 519 -12.78 9.48 28.63
CA ALA A 519 -11.66 8.59 28.31
C ALA A 519 -11.76 7.25 29.06
N ILE A 520 -12.16 7.26 30.34
CA ILE A 520 -12.42 6.05 31.12
C ILE A 520 -13.58 5.25 30.52
N GLY A 521 -14.69 5.89 30.19
CA GLY A 521 -15.84 5.24 29.56
C GLY A 521 -15.49 4.56 28.23
N ALA A 522 -14.61 5.16 27.44
CA ALA A 522 -14.14 4.57 26.18
C ALA A 522 -13.29 3.29 26.37
N THR A 523 -12.77 3.02 27.58
CA THR A 523 -12.00 1.79 27.88
C THR A 523 -12.85 0.55 28.16
N GLU A 524 -14.18 0.67 28.20
CA GLU A 524 -15.08 -0.48 28.44
C GLU A 524 -15.01 -1.52 27.30
N ARG A 525 -14.69 -1.05 26.09
CA ARG A 525 -14.41 -1.90 24.91
C ARG A 525 -12.91 -2.18 24.81
N TYR A 526 -12.53 -3.11 23.94
CA TYR A 526 -11.11 -3.45 23.73
C TYR A 526 -10.26 -2.19 23.51
N THR A 527 -9.18 -2.07 24.28
CA THR A 527 -8.24 -0.96 24.28
C THR A 527 -6.85 -1.54 24.48
N SER A 528 -5.85 -1.01 23.78
CA SER A 528 -4.49 -1.53 23.94
C SER A 528 -3.97 -1.31 25.37
N PRO A 529 -3.10 -2.20 25.88
CA PRO A 529 -2.42 -2.02 27.17
C PRO A 529 -1.73 -0.65 27.32
N ARG A 530 -1.11 -0.16 26.24
CA ARG A 530 -0.41 1.13 26.24
C ARG A 530 -1.37 2.29 26.46
N THR A 531 -2.50 2.30 25.77
CA THR A 531 -3.49 3.38 25.88
C THR A 531 -4.25 3.33 27.18
N LEU A 532 -4.57 2.12 27.67
CA LEU A 532 -5.14 1.96 29.00
C LEU A 532 -4.23 2.55 30.08
N ALA A 533 -2.90 2.34 29.98
CA ALA A 533 -1.94 2.94 30.91
C ALA A 533 -1.95 4.48 30.87
N ARG A 534 -2.09 5.10 29.68
CA ARG A 534 -2.23 6.56 29.53
C ARG A 534 -3.50 7.09 30.20
N VAL A 535 -4.63 6.37 30.07
CA VAL A 535 -5.87 6.73 30.76
C VAL A 535 -5.70 6.66 32.27
N MET A 536 -5.06 5.60 32.78
CA MET A 536 -4.75 5.46 34.20
C MET A 536 -3.87 6.59 34.73
N ASP A 537 -2.87 7.02 33.98
CA ASP A 537 -2.01 8.15 34.36
C ASP A 537 -2.80 9.45 34.47
N ALA A 538 -3.73 9.71 33.54
CA ALA A 538 -4.61 10.87 33.61
C ALA A 538 -5.65 10.75 34.73
N ALA A 539 -6.06 9.53 35.07
CA ALA A 539 -7.09 9.23 36.07
C ALA A 539 -6.55 9.12 37.51
N VAL A 540 -5.25 8.92 37.73
CA VAL A 540 -4.67 8.58 39.04
C VAL A 540 -5.04 9.55 40.16
N ASN A 541 -5.17 10.84 39.85
CA ASN A 541 -5.51 11.88 40.84
C ASN A 541 -7.03 12.21 40.89
N ARG A 542 -7.82 11.73 39.92
CA ARG A 542 -9.25 12.03 39.80
C ARG A 542 -10.13 10.83 40.20
N GLN A 543 -9.76 9.64 39.76
CA GLN A 543 -10.39 8.37 40.05
C GLN A 543 -9.37 7.28 40.42
N PRO A 544 -8.59 7.46 41.50
CA PRO A 544 -7.60 6.47 41.93
C PRO A 544 -8.21 5.09 42.21
N GLN A 545 -9.46 5.02 42.70
CA GLN A 545 -10.14 3.75 42.95
C GLN A 545 -10.37 2.95 41.66
N TRP A 546 -10.76 3.61 40.56
CA TRP A 546 -10.89 2.99 39.25
C TRP A 546 -9.54 2.47 38.75
N VAL A 547 -8.47 3.26 38.88
CA VAL A 547 -7.11 2.86 38.50
C VAL A 547 -6.67 1.61 39.28
N ILE A 548 -6.91 1.56 40.59
CA ILE A 548 -6.61 0.38 41.42
C ILE A 548 -7.36 -0.84 40.89
N ALA A 549 -8.67 -0.74 40.70
CA ALA A 549 -9.50 -1.86 40.26
C ALA A 549 -9.06 -2.38 38.88
N GLN A 550 -8.87 -1.47 37.92
CA GLN A 550 -8.56 -1.82 36.55
C GLN A 550 -7.12 -2.35 36.39
N ALA A 551 -6.13 -1.74 37.06
CA ALA A 551 -4.74 -2.23 37.01
C ALA A 551 -4.61 -3.61 37.67
N ARG A 552 -5.35 -3.87 38.75
CA ARG A 552 -5.42 -5.21 39.35
C ARG A 552 -6.06 -6.24 38.40
N ARG A 553 -7.13 -5.85 37.68
CA ARG A 553 -7.78 -6.71 36.67
C ARG A 553 -6.82 -7.12 35.54
N GLN A 554 -5.84 -6.28 35.21
CA GLN A 554 -4.80 -6.62 34.22
C GLN A 554 -3.67 -7.47 34.85
N ALA A 555 -3.21 -7.13 36.06
CA ALA A 555 -2.07 -7.78 36.68
C ALA A 555 -2.37 -9.19 37.23
N GLU A 556 -3.50 -9.36 37.91
CA GLU A 556 -3.83 -10.57 38.66
C GLU A 556 -3.97 -11.82 37.76
N PRO A 557 -4.66 -11.78 36.58
CA PRO A 557 -4.75 -12.94 35.68
C PRO A 557 -3.40 -13.43 35.14
N ILE A 558 -2.49 -12.50 34.81
CA ILE A 558 -1.13 -12.82 34.36
C ILE A 558 -0.37 -13.57 35.46
N MET A 559 -0.44 -13.04 36.69
CA MET A 559 0.22 -13.62 37.85
C MET A 559 -0.42 -14.95 38.26
N ASP A 560 -1.75 -15.10 38.18
CA ASP A 560 -2.48 -16.32 38.55
C ASP A 560 -2.27 -17.43 37.51
N GLY A 561 -2.44 -17.12 36.22
CA GLY A 561 -2.29 -18.04 35.08
C GLY A 561 -0.87 -18.52 34.81
N ALA A 562 0.11 -18.08 35.60
CA ALA A 562 1.52 -18.46 35.48
C ALA A 562 2.16 -18.12 34.13
N GLN A 563 1.70 -17.04 33.49
CA GLN A 563 2.20 -16.56 32.21
C GLN A 563 3.56 -15.88 32.36
N SER A 564 4.62 -16.68 32.52
CA SER A 564 5.94 -16.17 32.92
C SER A 564 6.61 -15.22 31.92
N ALA A 565 6.16 -15.22 30.66
CA ALA A 565 6.58 -14.26 29.64
C ALA A 565 6.05 -12.84 29.87
N HIS A 566 4.96 -12.67 30.63
CA HIS A 566 4.26 -11.39 30.83
C HIS A 566 4.38 -10.84 32.26
N TYR A 567 5.25 -11.41 33.11
CA TYR A 567 5.41 -10.95 34.49
C TYR A 567 5.89 -9.50 34.61
N GLU A 568 6.65 -9.01 33.63
CA GLU A 568 7.05 -7.60 33.57
C GLU A 568 5.84 -6.68 33.35
N ASP A 569 4.90 -7.08 32.49
CA ASP A 569 3.65 -6.34 32.26
C ASP A 569 2.80 -6.29 33.53
N ALA A 570 2.67 -7.42 34.26
CA ALA A 570 1.97 -7.46 35.53
C ALA A 570 2.59 -6.51 36.57
N VAL A 571 3.91 -6.41 36.62
CA VAL A 571 4.64 -5.51 37.53
C VAL A 571 4.42 -4.05 37.14
N LEU A 572 4.37 -3.75 35.83
CA LEU A 572 4.04 -2.41 35.33
C LEU A 572 2.63 -1.99 35.79
N TRP A 573 1.65 -2.88 35.71
CA TRP A 573 0.30 -2.64 36.21
C TRP A 573 0.25 -2.45 37.73
N LEU A 574 0.96 -3.27 38.49
CA LEU A 574 1.08 -3.08 39.94
C LEU A 574 1.74 -1.75 40.32
N GLY A 575 2.63 -1.23 39.47
CA GLY A 575 3.15 0.13 39.59
C GLY A 575 2.05 1.19 39.55
N LYS A 576 1.05 1.05 38.66
CA LYS A 576 -0.14 1.94 38.63
C LYS A 576 -0.99 1.80 39.89
N VAL A 577 -1.15 0.58 40.42
CA VAL A 577 -1.86 0.34 41.70
C VAL A 577 -1.17 1.11 42.84
N LYS A 578 0.17 1.04 42.92
CA LYS A 578 0.96 1.78 43.92
C LYS A 578 0.72 3.29 43.80
N GLN A 579 0.87 3.84 42.60
CA GLN A 579 0.66 5.28 42.35
C GLN A 579 -0.73 5.75 42.79
N ALA A 580 -1.77 4.96 42.50
CA ALA A 580 -3.14 5.30 42.88
C ALA A 580 -3.38 5.22 44.40
N HIS A 581 -2.78 4.26 45.12
CA HIS A 581 -2.84 4.25 46.59
C HIS A 581 -2.06 5.40 47.21
N GLU A 582 -0.93 5.80 46.61
CA GLU A 582 -0.16 6.97 47.04
C GLU A 582 -0.99 8.26 46.87
N ALA A 583 -1.69 8.41 45.75
CA ALA A 583 -2.61 9.53 45.51
C ALA A 583 -3.76 9.59 46.53
N LEU A 584 -4.23 8.43 47.04
CA LEU A 584 -5.21 8.34 48.12
C LEU A 584 -4.61 8.49 49.54
N GLY A 585 -3.28 8.55 49.69
CA GLY A 585 -2.62 8.51 51.00
C GLY A 585 -2.66 7.14 51.69
N GLN A 586 -3.05 6.08 50.97
CA GLN A 586 -3.27 4.72 51.48
C GLN A 586 -2.03 3.81 51.36
N GLN A 587 -0.85 4.33 51.72
CA GLN A 587 0.41 3.59 51.60
C GLN A 587 0.45 2.29 52.44
N ALA A 588 -0.32 2.24 53.54
CA ALA A 588 -0.43 1.05 54.38
C ALA A 588 -1.21 -0.07 53.67
N GLU A 589 -2.28 0.27 52.95
CA GLU A 589 -3.09 -0.69 52.19
C GLU A 589 -2.28 -1.27 51.02
N TRP A 590 -1.54 -0.42 50.29
CA TRP A 590 -0.60 -0.88 49.25
C TRP A 590 0.42 -1.89 49.80
N ARG A 591 1.06 -1.56 50.94
CA ARG A 591 2.03 -2.47 51.59
C ARG A 591 1.39 -3.80 51.97
N GLY A 592 0.17 -3.77 52.52
CA GLY A 592 -0.58 -4.98 52.84
C GLY A 592 -0.90 -5.82 51.60
N TYR A 593 -1.37 -5.18 50.53
CA TYR A 593 -1.69 -5.84 49.26
C TYR A 593 -0.46 -6.49 48.62
N LEU A 594 0.69 -5.79 48.58
CA LEU A 594 1.93 -6.33 48.04
C LEU A 594 2.46 -7.52 48.84
N VAL A 595 2.34 -7.49 50.18
CA VAL A 595 2.69 -8.64 51.03
C VAL A 595 1.80 -9.84 50.73
N ALA A 596 0.49 -9.64 50.58
CA ALA A 596 -0.45 -10.70 50.23
C ALA A 596 -0.13 -11.33 48.86
N LEU A 597 0.19 -10.52 47.85
CA LEU A 597 0.61 -11.01 46.53
C LEU A 597 1.90 -11.84 46.61
N ARG A 598 2.91 -11.36 47.34
CA ARG A 598 4.18 -12.09 47.54
C ARG A 598 3.96 -13.43 48.24
N GLN A 599 3.03 -13.50 49.19
CA GLN A 599 2.67 -14.76 49.86
C GLN A 599 1.95 -15.72 48.91
N LYS A 600 0.95 -15.23 48.15
CA LYS A 600 0.18 -16.04 47.19
C LYS A 600 1.08 -16.63 46.09
N HIS A 601 2.03 -15.86 45.57
CA HIS A 601 2.89 -16.25 44.44
C HIS A 601 4.30 -16.67 44.83
N GLN A 602 4.56 -16.97 46.11
CA GLN A 602 5.90 -17.28 46.63
C GLN A 602 6.66 -18.39 45.88
N ARG A 603 5.94 -19.31 45.21
CA ARG A 603 6.53 -20.43 44.44
C ARG A 603 6.93 -20.03 43.00
N LYS A 604 6.64 -18.81 42.56
CA LYS A 604 6.92 -18.32 41.20
C LYS A 604 8.26 -17.58 41.17
N TYR A 605 9.35 -18.33 41.05
CA TYR A 605 10.73 -17.82 41.18
C TYR A 605 11.12 -16.71 40.20
N LYS A 606 10.51 -16.63 39.01
CA LYS A 606 10.72 -15.52 38.05
C LYS A 606 9.96 -14.23 38.43
N LEU A 607 8.79 -14.35 39.08
CA LEU A 607 7.95 -13.22 39.47
C LEU A 607 8.43 -12.57 40.79
N MET A 608 8.89 -13.38 41.74
CA MET A 608 9.27 -12.92 43.08
C MET A 608 10.37 -11.84 43.10
N PRO A 609 11.44 -11.89 42.26
CA PRO A 609 12.39 -10.80 42.15
C PRO A 609 11.76 -9.49 41.66
N LEU A 610 10.86 -9.57 40.68
CA LEU A 610 10.18 -8.39 40.13
C LEU A 610 9.20 -7.76 41.14
N LEU A 611 8.47 -8.57 41.93
CA LEU A 611 7.63 -8.05 43.00
C LEU A 611 8.43 -7.37 44.12
N LYS A 612 9.74 -7.65 44.25
CA LYS A 612 10.62 -7.00 45.25
C LYS A 612 11.04 -5.59 44.84
N THR A 613 10.93 -5.23 43.56
CA THR A 613 11.31 -3.89 43.07
C THR A 613 10.21 -2.85 43.24
N LEU A 614 8.96 -3.28 43.49
CA LEU A 614 7.81 -2.44 43.79
C LEU A 614 7.73 -2.08 45.29
#